data_AF-A0A258KGH8-F1
#
_entry.id   AF-A0A258KGH8-F1
#
_cell.length_a   1.000
_cell.length_b   1.000
_cell.length_c   1.000
_cell.angle_alpha   90.00
_cell.angle_beta   90.00
_cell.angle_gamma   90.00
#
_symmetry.space_group_name_H-M   'P 1'
#
loop_
_entity.id
_entity.type
_entity.pdbx_description
1 polymer ?
#
loop_
_entity_poly.entity_id
_entity_poly.type
_entity_poly.pdbx_seq_one_letter_code
_entity_poly.pdbx_strand_id
1 'polypeptide(L)'
;TVDFKPQADGDRAGLTALQSDEFYYFLGVVRSGGKPVLRLERRAGASDPVDGVVVAETPLAGAGPVDLKITARAGEYHFAYAVKPGDWKVLKAGADGTMLSTRKAGGFVGAMFGVYANGAK
;
A
#
# COMPACT_ATOMS: atom_id res chain seq x y z
N THR A 1 -7.00 -0.42 11.07
CA THR A 1 -7.44 -1.81 10.77
C THR A 1 -8.32 -1.79 9.56
N VAL A 2 -8.20 -2.78 8.68
CA VAL A 2 -9.10 -2.98 7.54
C VAL A 2 -9.79 -4.33 7.71
N ASP A 3 -11.12 -4.35 7.64
CA ASP A 3 -11.91 -5.59 7.53
C ASP A 3 -12.55 -5.57 6.15
N PHE A 4 -11.93 -6.29 5.22
CA PHE A 4 -12.27 -6.24 3.81
C PHE A 4 -12.23 -7.62 3.19
N LYS A 5 -13.30 -7.97 2.47
CA LYS A 5 -13.46 -9.27 1.79
C LYS A 5 -13.56 -9.02 0.28
N PRO A 6 -12.43 -9.01 -0.45
CA PRO A 6 -12.45 -8.74 -1.88
C PRO A 6 -13.11 -9.87 -2.67
N GLN A 7 -13.96 -9.50 -3.63
CA GLN A 7 -14.83 -10.40 -4.38
C GLN A 7 -14.31 -10.67 -5.81
N ALA A 8 -13.69 -9.68 -6.44
CA ALA A 8 -13.11 -9.77 -7.78
C ALA A 8 -11.59 -9.51 -7.76
N ASP A 9 -10.84 -10.14 -8.68
CA ASP A 9 -9.39 -9.91 -8.79
C ASP A 9 -9.16 -8.44 -9.16
N GLY A 10 -8.32 -7.75 -8.39
CA GLY A 10 -8.10 -6.30 -8.48
C GLY A 10 -8.81 -5.47 -7.41
N ASP A 11 -9.83 -6.03 -6.72
CA ASP A 11 -10.42 -5.42 -5.54
C ASP A 11 -9.35 -5.18 -4.49
N ARG A 12 -9.30 -3.96 -3.94
CA ARG A 12 -8.29 -3.57 -2.97
C ARG A 12 -8.80 -2.58 -1.93
N ALA A 13 -8.32 -2.73 -0.69
CA ALA A 13 -8.53 -1.76 0.38
C ALA A 13 -7.37 -1.73 1.38
N GLY A 14 -7.02 -0.55 1.88
CA GLY A 14 -5.90 -0.40 2.81
C GLY A 14 -5.51 1.05 3.09
N LEU A 15 -4.21 1.27 3.27
CA LEU A 15 -3.59 2.58 3.49
C LEU A 15 -2.80 3.01 2.26
N THR A 16 -2.77 4.31 2.00
CA THR A 16 -1.93 4.92 0.98
C THR A 16 -1.05 6.01 1.57
N ALA A 17 0.16 6.15 1.03
CA ALA A 17 0.98 7.35 1.11
C ALA A 17 1.03 7.94 -0.30
N LEU A 18 0.30 9.02 -0.52
CA LEU A 18 -0.03 9.57 -1.84
C LEU A 18 0.51 10.99 -1.97
N GLN A 19 1.19 11.31 -3.06
CA GLN A 19 1.50 12.70 -3.44
C GLN A 19 0.69 13.11 -4.67
N SER A 20 0.59 12.21 -5.66
CA SER A 20 -0.22 12.37 -6.86
C SER A 20 -0.61 10.98 -7.39
N ASP A 21 -1.45 10.93 -8.42
CA ASP A 21 -1.78 9.68 -9.10
C ASP A 21 -0.56 8.98 -9.73
N GLU A 22 0.53 9.70 -9.99
CA GLU A 22 1.80 9.16 -10.46
C GLU A 22 2.80 8.78 -9.34
N PHE A 23 2.61 9.29 -8.12
CA PHE A 23 3.54 9.10 -7.00
C PHE A 23 2.81 8.63 -5.74
N TYR A 24 2.86 7.32 -5.47
CA TYR A 24 2.25 6.73 -4.28
C TYR A 24 2.89 5.43 -3.82
N TYR A 25 2.61 5.08 -2.57
CA TYR A 25 2.63 3.71 -2.05
C TYR A 25 1.23 3.31 -1.60
N PHE A 26 0.79 2.10 -1.94
CA PHE A 26 -0.42 1.49 -1.40
C PHE A 26 -0.06 0.23 -0.62
N LEU A 27 -0.50 0.13 0.63
CA LEU A 27 -0.40 -1.06 1.48
C LEU A 27 -1.82 -1.54 1.79
N GLY A 28 -2.20 -2.74 1.36
CA GLY A 28 -3.55 -3.22 1.62
C GLY A 28 -3.82 -4.66 1.26
N VAL A 29 -5.06 -5.06 1.55
CA VAL A 29 -5.60 -6.36 1.14
C VAL A 29 -6.05 -6.24 -0.31
N VAL A 30 -5.57 -7.13 -1.16
CA VAL A 30 -5.89 -7.20 -2.59
C VAL A 30 -6.35 -8.62 -2.91
N ARG A 31 -7.28 -8.80 -3.83
CA ARG A 31 -7.51 -10.13 -4.42
C ARG A 31 -6.71 -10.28 -5.71
N SER A 32 -5.93 -11.34 -5.80
CA SER A 32 -5.10 -11.64 -6.96
C SER A 32 -5.03 -13.14 -7.17
N GLY A 33 -5.28 -13.61 -8.39
CA GLY A 33 -5.32 -15.03 -8.72
C GLY A 33 -6.39 -15.78 -7.91
N GLY A 34 -7.53 -15.13 -7.65
CA GLY A 34 -8.62 -15.68 -6.86
C GLY A 34 -8.36 -15.78 -5.35
N LYS A 35 -7.26 -15.23 -4.83
CA LYS A 35 -6.88 -15.33 -3.41
C LYS A 35 -6.61 -13.95 -2.80
N PRO A 36 -6.97 -13.74 -1.52
CA PRO A 36 -6.58 -12.53 -0.81
C PRO A 36 -5.07 -12.57 -0.50
N VAL A 37 -4.41 -11.45 -0.76
CA VAL A 37 -3.01 -11.20 -0.45
C VAL A 37 -2.88 -9.86 0.27
N LEU A 38 -1.87 -9.73 1.11
CA LEU A 38 -1.42 -8.44 1.59
C LEU A 38 -0.33 -7.95 0.63
N ARG A 39 -0.54 -6.78 0.06
CA ARG A 39 0.33 -6.24 -0.99
C ARG A 39 0.80 -4.84 -0.66
N LEU A 40 2.05 -4.57 -1.03
CA LEU A 40 2.63 -3.24 -1.14
C LEU A 40 2.86 -2.94 -2.62
N GLU A 41 2.22 -1.89 -3.12
CA GLU A 41 2.36 -1.36 -4.47
C GLU A 41 3.04 0.01 -4.40
N ARG A 42 3.81 0.35 -5.45
CA ARG A 42 4.47 1.64 -5.61
C ARG A 42 4.28 2.14 -7.02
N ARG A 43 3.95 3.42 -7.18
CA ARG A 43 4.09 4.14 -8.44
C ARG A 43 5.02 5.33 -8.22
N ALA A 44 6.10 5.41 -8.98
CA ALA A 44 7.15 6.43 -8.83
C ALA A 44 7.35 7.25 -10.12
N GLY A 45 6.25 7.59 -10.80
CA GLY A 45 6.22 8.38 -12.03
C GLY A 45 5.37 7.74 -13.13
N ALA A 46 5.13 8.51 -14.20
CA ALA A 46 4.32 8.10 -15.35
C ALA A 46 4.77 6.81 -16.08
N SER A 47 6.04 6.42 -15.94
CA SER A 47 6.56 5.18 -16.55
C SER A 47 6.15 3.91 -15.81
N ASP A 48 5.79 4.02 -14.52
CA ASP A 48 5.25 2.89 -13.76
C ASP A 48 3.78 2.65 -14.17
N PRO A 49 3.29 1.39 -14.14
CA PRO A 49 1.89 1.08 -14.41
C PRO A 49 0.93 1.94 -13.58
N VAL A 50 -0.26 2.21 -14.11
CA VAL A 50 -1.28 3.01 -13.42
C VAL A 50 -1.64 2.42 -12.06
N ASP A 51 -1.75 1.09 -11.99
CA ASP A 51 -1.99 0.33 -10.76
C ASP A 51 -0.74 0.11 -9.89
N GLY A 52 0.40 0.68 -10.29
CA GLY A 52 1.66 0.58 -9.59
C GLY A 52 2.39 -0.73 -9.85
N VAL A 53 3.60 -0.81 -9.29
CA VAL A 53 4.47 -1.97 -9.29
C VAL A 53 4.36 -2.66 -7.94
N VAL A 54 4.16 -3.98 -7.93
CA VAL A 54 4.21 -4.77 -6.70
C VAL A 54 5.64 -4.83 -6.19
N VAL A 55 5.89 -4.32 -4.98
CA VAL A 55 7.23 -4.28 -4.38
C VAL A 55 7.38 -5.21 -3.18
N ALA A 56 6.27 -5.68 -2.59
CA ALA A 56 6.25 -6.76 -1.62
C ALA A 56 4.84 -7.38 -1.55
N GLU A 57 4.77 -8.69 -1.28
CA GLU A 57 3.50 -9.41 -1.15
C GLU A 57 3.64 -10.60 -0.19
N THR A 58 2.56 -10.92 0.51
CA THR A 58 2.42 -12.19 1.23
C THR A 58 0.98 -12.71 1.13
N PRO A 59 0.77 -14.03 1.03
CA PRO A 59 -0.56 -14.61 1.15
C PRO A 59 -1.23 -14.23 2.48
N LEU A 60 -2.55 -14.00 2.45
CA LEU A 60 -3.37 -13.90 3.67
C LEU A 60 -4.17 -15.20 3.84
N ALA A 61 -3.86 -15.93 4.90
CA ALA A 61 -4.59 -17.14 5.26
C ALA A 61 -5.88 -16.78 6.01
N GLY A 62 -7.03 -16.97 5.37
CA GLY A 62 -8.35 -16.78 5.97
C GLY A 62 -8.94 -15.38 5.78
N ALA A 63 -10.17 -15.22 6.27
CA ALA A 63 -10.88 -13.94 6.29
C ALA A 63 -10.79 -13.34 7.70
N GLY A 64 -10.52 -12.04 7.80
CA GLY A 64 -10.56 -11.32 9.06
C GLY A 64 -9.88 -9.94 9.00
N PRO A 65 -10.02 -9.14 10.06
CA PRO A 65 -9.40 -7.82 10.12
C PRO A 65 -7.88 -7.91 10.06
N VAL A 66 -7.27 -6.98 9.32
CA VAL A 66 -5.82 -6.82 9.23
C VAL A 66 -5.45 -5.41 9.72
N ASP A 67 -4.55 -5.34 10.70
CA ASP A 67 -3.93 -4.09 11.08
C ASP A 67 -2.84 -3.74 10.09
N LEU A 68 -2.83 -2.49 9.63
CA LEU A 68 -1.86 -1.97 8.66
C LEU A 68 -1.13 -0.79 9.29
N LYS A 69 0.16 -0.66 9.00
CA LYS A 69 0.99 0.43 9.52
C LYS A 69 2.01 0.87 8.48
N ILE A 70 2.07 2.19 8.29
CA ILE A 70 3.15 2.86 7.58
C ILE A 70 3.92 3.71 8.61
N THR A 71 5.22 3.49 8.72
CA THR A 71 6.10 4.30 9.58
C THR A 71 7.01 5.11 8.68
N ALA A 72 6.82 6.43 8.65
CA ALA A 72 7.69 7.35 7.92
C ALA A 72 8.79 7.90 8.86
N ARG A 73 10.05 7.76 8.44
CA ARG A 73 11.23 8.29 9.14
C ARG A 73 12.09 9.05 8.14
N ALA A 74 11.85 10.36 8.06
CA ALA A 74 12.48 11.21 7.06
C ALA A 74 12.30 10.62 5.64
N GLY A 75 13.39 10.23 4.98
CA GLY A 75 13.38 9.67 3.63
C GLY A 75 13.04 8.17 3.54
N GLU A 76 12.86 7.47 4.66
CA GLU A 76 12.63 6.02 4.68
C GLU A 76 11.28 5.63 5.23
N TYR A 77 10.55 4.80 4.49
CA TYR A 77 9.23 4.29 4.88
C TYR A 77 9.28 2.79 5.18
N HIS A 78 8.58 2.38 6.23
CA HIS A 78 8.44 0.98 6.64
C HIS A 78 6.95 0.58 6.64
N PHE A 79 6.68 -0.60 6.11
CA PHE A 79 5.34 -1.16 5.93
C PHE A 79 5.23 -2.43 6.74
N ALA A 80 4.25 -2.45 7.64
CA ALA A 80 4.01 -3.55 8.55
C ALA A 80 2.51 -3.86 8.64
N TYR A 81 2.21 -5.08 9.08
CA TYR A 81 0.85 -5.57 9.25
C TYR A 81 0.73 -6.50 10.46
N ALA A 82 -0.49 -6.70 10.94
CA ALA A 82 -0.79 -7.74 11.92
C ALA A 82 -2.14 -8.39 11.62
N VAL A 83 -2.18 -9.73 11.63
CA VAL A 83 -3.42 -10.52 11.51
C VAL A 83 -3.98 -10.92 12.88
N LYS A 84 -3.18 -10.71 13.93
CA LYS A 84 -3.58 -10.81 15.33
C LYS A 84 -3.18 -9.49 16.00
N PRO A 85 -4.05 -8.88 16.81
CA PRO A 85 -3.72 -7.61 17.46
C PRO A 85 -2.36 -7.65 18.17
N GLY A 86 -1.48 -6.71 17.84
CA GLY A 86 -0.15 -6.57 18.43
C GLY A 86 0.97 -7.43 17.81
N ASP A 87 0.66 -8.48 17.03
CA ASP A 87 1.65 -9.35 16.37
C ASP A 87 2.12 -8.74 15.04
N TRP A 88 2.88 -7.65 15.14
CA TRP A 88 3.36 -6.89 13.98
C TRP A 88 4.44 -7.63 13.21
N LYS A 89 4.22 -7.79 11.90
CA LYS A 89 5.16 -8.33 10.92
C LYS A 89 5.54 -7.26 9.92
N VAL A 90 6.83 -7.19 9.60
CA VAL A 90 7.34 -6.28 8.58
C VAL A 90 7.10 -6.91 7.20
N LEU A 91 6.39 -6.19 6.33
CA LEU A 91 6.27 -6.56 4.92
C LEU A 91 7.44 -5.98 4.10
N LYS A 92 7.80 -4.72 4.37
CA LYS A 92 8.96 -4.06 3.76
C LYS A 92 9.52 -2.99 4.68
N ALA A 93 10.85 -2.96 4.84
CA ALA A 93 11.57 -1.88 5.49
C ALA A 93 12.45 -1.11 4.49
N GLY A 94 12.77 0.14 4.80
CA GLY A 94 13.71 0.97 4.04
C GLY A 94 13.26 1.24 2.61
N ALA A 95 11.96 1.48 2.41
CA ALA A 95 11.47 1.94 1.11
C ALA A 95 11.80 3.42 0.93
N ASP A 96 12.12 3.85 -0.30
CA ASP A 96 12.39 5.26 -0.60
C ASP A 96 11.11 6.08 -0.44
N GLY A 97 10.99 6.82 0.66
CA GLY A 97 9.92 7.78 0.91
C GLY A 97 10.17 9.14 0.24
N THR A 98 11.41 9.44 -0.13
CA THR A 98 11.76 10.73 -0.78
C THR A 98 11.12 10.86 -2.16
N MET A 99 10.72 9.76 -2.79
CA MET A 99 9.96 9.78 -4.05
C MET A 99 8.65 10.56 -3.94
N LEU A 100 8.08 10.70 -2.73
CA LEU A 100 6.85 11.47 -2.47
C LEU A 100 7.14 12.93 -2.12
N SER A 101 8.40 13.38 -2.16
CA SER A 101 8.75 14.78 -1.93
C SER A 101 8.42 15.64 -3.14
N THR A 102 8.10 16.92 -2.91
CA THR A 102 7.96 17.92 -3.99
C THR A 102 9.20 18.00 -4.88
N ARG A 103 10.39 17.73 -4.32
CA ARG A 103 11.65 17.71 -5.09
C ARG A 103 11.66 16.62 -6.18
N LYS A 104 11.07 15.45 -5.91
CA LYS A 104 11.06 14.32 -6.87
C LYS A 104 9.75 14.21 -7.64
N ALA A 105 8.61 14.31 -6.94
CA ALA A 105 7.28 14.19 -7.52
C ALA A 105 6.77 15.48 -8.18
N GLY A 106 7.43 16.61 -7.92
CA GLY A 106 7.03 17.92 -8.44
C GLY A 106 5.76 18.45 -7.77
N GLY A 107 5.15 19.45 -8.41
CA GLY A 107 3.92 20.09 -7.94
C GLY A 107 4.09 20.93 -6.67
N PHE A 108 2.94 21.36 -6.12
CA PHE A 108 2.85 22.22 -4.94
C PHE A 108 2.09 21.56 -3.78
N VAL A 109 2.02 20.23 -3.78
CA VAL A 109 1.35 19.41 -2.75
C VAL A 109 2.35 18.51 -2.02
N GLY A 110 1.96 18.00 -0.86
CA GLY A 110 2.78 17.11 -0.03
C GLY A 110 2.27 15.66 0.00
N ALA A 111 3.02 14.80 0.69
CA ALA A 111 2.61 13.42 0.93
C ALA A 111 1.44 13.37 1.94
N MET A 112 0.33 12.77 1.51
CA MET A 112 -0.87 12.52 2.29
C MET A 112 -0.93 11.04 2.67
N PHE A 113 -1.29 10.76 3.93
CA PHE A 113 -1.54 9.40 4.40
C PHE A 113 -3.03 9.23 4.63
N GLY A 114 -3.62 8.19 4.06
CA GLY A 114 -5.07 8.00 4.13
C GLY A 114 -5.50 6.56 3.91
N VAL A 115 -6.76 6.30 4.20
CA VAL A 115 -7.42 5.06 3.81
C VAL A 115 -7.79 5.13 2.33
N TYR A 116 -7.72 4.00 1.63
CA TYR A 116 -8.06 3.89 0.23
C TYR A 116 -8.75 2.56 -0.05
N ALA A 117 -9.77 2.57 -0.89
CA ALA A 117 -10.43 1.37 -1.41
C ALA A 117 -10.86 1.58 -2.86
N ASN A 118 -10.73 0.54 -3.67
CA ASN A 118 -11.13 0.53 -5.06
C ASN A 118 -11.60 -0.88 -5.46
N GLY A 119 -12.70 -0.95 -6.21
CA GLY A 119 -13.18 -2.19 -6.80
C GLY A 119 -12.54 -2.44 -8.16
N ALA A 120 -12.43 -3.72 -8.55
CA ALA A 120 -12.12 -4.07 -9.92
C ALA A 120 -13.19 -3.51 -10.86
N LYS A 121 -12.77 -3.00 -12.03
CA LYS A 121 -13.69 -2.59 -13.11
C LYS A 121 -14.17 -3.80 -13.89
#